data_AF-A0A356XET0-F1
#
_entry.id   AF-A0A356XET0-F1
#
_cell.length_a   1.000
_cell.length_b   1.000
_cell.length_c   1.000
_cell.angle_alpha   90.00
_cell.angle_beta   90.00
_cell.angle_gamma   90.00
#
_symmetry.space_group_name_H-M   'P 1'
#
loop_
_entity.id
_entity.type
_entity.pdbx_description
1 polymer ?
#
loop_
_entity_poly.entity_id
_entity_poly.type
_entity_poly.pdbx_seq_one_letter_code
_entity_poly.pdbx_strand_id
1 'polypeptide(L)'
;MKNDTDDSAIKWWQEARFGLFVHWGIYSALEGIWEGKEVAGIGEWIQARNKIPLSVYREYAKELTLSRFDAEEWVSLAKDAGMGYIVLTAKHHDGFAMYDTDFGEYSIVQSGPSHRDPAQELAQAARKNGLKMCFYYSHALDWEDPDGKGNDWDYDSGQKNFEKYFEGKCKHQVRELLTRYGDVGLLWFDIGSVSLQQGAELKNMIKEIQPGCLINGRICADRTLADYGSLGDNQVPAGKLKGNWETPVTLNDTW
;
A
#
# COMPACT_ATOMS: atom_id res chain seq x y z
N MET A 1 5.49 0.74 31.50
CA MET A 1 5.97 2.08 31.13
C MET A 1 5.45 2.32 29.73
N LYS A 2 4.69 3.39 29.48
CA LYS A 2 4.36 3.77 28.08
C LYS A 2 5.67 4.20 27.43
N ASN A 3 5.98 3.66 26.25
CA ASN A 3 7.17 4.02 25.49
C ASN A 3 7.03 5.45 24.99
N ASP A 4 7.96 6.34 25.33
CA ASP A 4 7.98 7.74 24.84
C ASP A 4 8.03 7.81 23.29
N THR A 5 8.55 6.76 22.64
CA THR A 5 8.53 6.60 21.18
C THR A 5 7.11 6.46 20.61
N ASP A 6 6.22 5.70 21.25
CA ASP A 6 4.84 5.53 20.81
C ASP A 6 4.05 6.86 20.92
N ASP A 7 4.29 7.62 21.99
CA ASP A 7 3.64 8.91 22.20
C ASP A 7 4.15 9.98 21.19
N SER A 8 5.42 9.92 20.77
CA SER A 8 5.94 10.82 19.71
C SER A 8 5.46 10.44 18.30
N ALA A 9 5.36 9.14 18.00
CA ALA A 9 4.86 8.61 16.73
C ALA A 9 3.40 9.03 16.50
N ILE A 10 2.56 8.91 17.53
CA ILE A 10 1.16 9.31 17.38
C ILE A 10 0.98 10.83 17.30
N LYS A 11 1.87 11.60 17.94
CA LYS A 11 1.78 13.06 18.01
C LYS A 11 1.97 13.70 16.63
N TRP A 12 3.01 13.33 15.88
CA TRP A 12 3.23 13.93 14.55
C TRP A 12 2.03 13.67 13.64
N TRP A 13 1.45 12.48 13.71
CA TRP A 13 0.32 12.08 12.87
C TRP A 13 -0.96 12.82 13.24
N GLN A 14 -1.19 13.00 14.55
CA GLN A 14 -2.26 13.88 15.04
C GLN A 14 -2.06 15.33 14.62
N GLU A 15 -0.84 15.82 14.50
CA GLU A 15 -0.56 17.18 14.03
C GLU A 15 -0.75 17.30 12.52
N ALA A 16 -0.38 16.26 11.76
CA ALA A 16 -0.48 16.23 10.30
C ALA A 16 -1.93 16.33 9.82
N ARG A 17 -2.87 15.61 10.45
CA ARG A 17 -4.34 15.58 10.19
C ARG A 17 -4.81 15.17 8.79
N PHE A 18 -4.02 15.46 7.75
CA PHE A 18 -4.39 15.36 6.35
C PHE A 18 -3.18 14.88 5.55
N GLY A 19 -3.41 13.94 4.63
CA GLY A 19 -2.37 13.29 3.84
C GLY A 19 -2.85 12.96 2.43
N LEU A 20 -1.90 12.77 1.52
CA LEU A 20 -2.16 12.32 0.15
C LEU A 20 -2.13 10.78 0.11
N PHE A 21 -3.14 10.16 -0.50
CA PHE A 21 -3.14 8.73 -0.82
C PHE A 21 -2.97 8.56 -2.32
N VAL A 22 -1.96 7.82 -2.75
CA VAL A 22 -1.67 7.54 -4.16
C VAL A 22 -1.87 6.06 -4.43
N HIS A 23 -2.91 5.73 -5.20
CA HIS A 23 -3.05 4.43 -5.84
C HIS A 23 -2.46 4.51 -7.24
N TRP A 24 -1.40 3.76 -7.45
CA TRP A 24 -0.71 3.69 -8.73
C TRP A 24 -0.14 2.28 -8.92
N GLY A 25 -0.36 1.72 -10.10
CA GLY A 25 0.05 0.37 -10.46
C GLY A 25 -0.31 0.05 -11.90
N ILE A 26 -0.27 -1.22 -12.30
CA ILE A 26 -0.59 -1.63 -13.66
C ILE A 26 -2.03 -1.25 -14.04
N TYR A 27 -2.96 -1.28 -13.09
CA TYR A 27 -4.35 -0.86 -13.31
C TYR A 27 -4.47 0.57 -13.81
N SER A 28 -3.53 1.47 -13.48
CA SER A 28 -3.50 2.84 -13.99
C SER A 28 -3.23 2.91 -15.49
N ALA A 29 -2.52 1.93 -16.07
CA ALA A 29 -2.29 1.85 -17.52
C ALA A 29 -3.54 1.36 -18.29
N LEU A 30 -4.46 0.69 -17.61
CA LEU A 30 -5.71 0.23 -18.20
C LEU A 30 -6.81 1.30 -18.15
N GLU A 31 -6.66 2.31 -17.28
CA GLU A 31 -7.57 3.46 -17.18
C GLU A 31 -9.06 3.07 -17.01
N GLY A 32 -9.33 1.94 -16.35
CA GLY A 32 -10.69 1.43 -16.17
C GLY A 32 -11.33 0.85 -17.43
N ILE A 33 -10.56 0.61 -18.50
CA ILE A 33 -11.03 0.09 -19.78
C ILE A 33 -10.41 -1.30 -20.02
N TRP A 34 -11.25 -2.28 -20.34
CA TRP A 34 -10.81 -3.61 -20.77
C TRP A 34 -11.53 -4.01 -22.07
N GLU A 35 -10.76 -4.43 -23.08
CA GLU A 35 -11.28 -4.80 -24.41
C GLU A 35 -12.23 -3.76 -25.03
N GLY A 36 -11.89 -2.47 -24.86
CA GLY A 36 -12.67 -1.34 -25.38
C GLY A 36 -13.97 -1.06 -24.62
N LYS A 37 -14.15 -1.64 -23.43
CA LYS A 37 -15.33 -1.41 -22.58
C LYS A 37 -14.91 -0.87 -21.22
N GLU A 38 -15.69 0.07 -20.72
CA GLU A 38 -15.57 0.52 -19.32
C GLU A 38 -15.88 -0.64 -18.37
N VAL A 39 -15.03 -0.79 -17.37
CA VAL A 39 -15.18 -1.77 -16.31
C VAL A 39 -15.87 -1.09 -15.14
N ALA A 40 -17.02 -1.62 -14.73
CA ALA A 40 -17.79 -1.03 -13.65
C ALA A 40 -17.04 -1.07 -12.32
N GLY A 41 -17.20 -0.01 -11.53
CA GLY A 41 -16.66 0.20 -10.18
C GLY A 41 -15.21 0.71 -10.16
N ILE A 42 -14.53 0.54 -9.03
CA ILE A 42 -13.14 0.96 -8.78
C ILE A 42 -12.13 0.29 -9.75
N GLY A 43 -11.23 1.08 -10.34
CA GLY A 43 -10.36 0.72 -11.46
C GLY A 43 -9.20 -0.20 -11.08
N GLU A 44 -8.73 -0.12 -9.85
CA GLU A 44 -7.65 -0.96 -9.31
C GLU A 44 -8.04 -2.44 -9.12
N TRP A 45 -9.32 -2.76 -9.29
CA TRP A 45 -9.86 -4.13 -9.30
C TRP A 45 -10.10 -4.70 -10.71
N ILE A 46 -9.68 -3.99 -11.75
CA ILE A 46 -9.94 -4.35 -13.16
C ILE A 46 -9.50 -5.77 -13.51
N GLN A 47 -8.35 -6.22 -12.98
CA GLN A 47 -7.83 -7.58 -13.20
C GLN A 47 -8.81 -8.64 -12.71
N ALA A 48 -9.18 -8.58 -11.43
CA ALA A 48 -10.05 -9.57 -10.81
C ALA A 48 -11.48 -9.54 -11.37
N ARG A 49 -12.02 -8.34 -11.64
CA ARG A 49 -13.39 -8.20 -12.15
C ARG A 49 -13.58 -8.79 -13.54
N ASN A 50 -12.57 -8.70 -14.39
CA ASN A 50 -12.61 -9.24 -15.74
C ASN A 50 -11.87 -10.57 -15.88
N LYS A 51 -11.32 -11.09 -14.76
CA LYS A 51 -10.49 -12.30 -14.74
C LYS A 51 -9.40 -12.26 -15.80
N ILE A 52 -8.72 -11.12 -15.90
CA ILE A 52 -7.63 -10.91 -16.85
C ILE A 52 -6.49 -11.84 -16.42
N PRO A 53 -6.07 -12.80 -17.27
CA PRO A 53 -4.99 -13.71 -16.90
C PRO A 53 -3.75 -12.94 -16.51
N LEU A 54 -3.06 -13.35 -15.44
CA LEU A 54 -1.85 -12.67 -14.96
C LEU A 54 -0.78 -12.50 -16.04
N SER A 55 -0.65 -13.49 -16.94
CA SER A 55 0.26 -13.44 -18.08
C SER A 55 -0.06 -12.34 -19.10
N VAL A 56 -1.34 -11.94 -19.19
CA VAL A 56 -1.80 -10.84 -20.04
C VAL A 56 -1.71 -9.52 -19.28
N TYR A 57 -2.14 -9.50 -18.01
CA TYR A 57 -2.16 -8.28 -17.20
C TYR A 57 -0.76 -7.70 -16.99
N ARG A 58 0.25 -8.57 -16.75
CA ARG A 58 1.64 -8.13 -16.56
C ARG A 58 2.24 -7.36 -17.73
N GLU A 59 1.75 -7.60 -18.95
CA GLU A 59 2.25 -6.92 -20.15
C GLU A 59 1.97 -5.42 -20.12
N TYR A 60 0.98 -4.97 -19.35
CA TYR A 60 0.66 -3.55 -19.18
C TYR A 60 1.68 -2.80 -18.30
N ALA A 61 2.59 -3.50 -17.59
CA ALA A 61 3.69 -2.86 -16.89
C ALA A 61 4.58 -2.03 -17.83
N LYS A 62 4.67 -2.40 -19.12
CA LYS A 62 5.44 -1.67 -20.13
C LYS A 62 4.90 -0.27 -20.43
N GLU A 63 3.63 -0.02 -20.12
CA GLU A 63 2.97 1.27 -20.34
C GLU A 63 3.26 2.26 -19.19
N LEU A 64 3.78 1.77 -18.06
CA LEU A 64 4.21 2.60 -16.92
C LEU A 64 5.57 3.27 -17.22
N THR A 65 5.59 4.19 -18.17
CA THR A 65 6.82 4.83 -18.67
C THR A 65 7.48 5.82 -17.72
N LEU A 66 6.73 6.31 -16.73
CA LEU A 66 7.19 7.36 -15.79
C LEU A 66 7.68 8.65 -16.50
N SER A 67 7.33 8.84 -17.78
CA SER A 67 7.84 9.94 -18.61
C SER A 67 7.43 11.33 -18.13
N ARG A 68 6.32 11.43 -17.38
CA ARG A 68 5.82 12.65 -16.74
C ARG A 68 5.80 12.56 -15.21
N PHE A 69 6.41 11.52 -14.64
CA PHE A 69 6.46 11.37 -13.19
C PHE A 69 7.61 12.21 -12.61
N ASP A 70 7.25 13.12 -11.71
CA ASP A 70 8.15 13.95 -10.91
C ASP A 70 7.73 13.88 -9.43
N ALA A 71 8.57 13.28 -8.60
CA ALA A 71 8.33 13.15 -7.17
C ALA A 71 8.33 14.50 -6.42
N GLU A 72 9.12 15.47 -6.86
CA GLU A 72 9.16 16.81 -6.24
C GLU A 72 7.88 17.58 -6.55
N GLU A 73 7.34 17.43 -7.76
CA GLU A 73 6.05 18.03 -8.12
C GLU A 73 4.93 17.49 -7.22
N TRP A 74 4.84 16.17 -7.07
CA TRP A 74 3.79 15.53 -6.26
C TRP A 74 3.90 15.91 -4.78
N VAL A 75 5.11 15.90 -4.22
CA VAL A 75 5.34 16.27 -2.83
C VAL A 75 5.10 17.77 -2.60
N SER A 76 5.49 18.63 -3.53
CA SER A 76 5.22 20.06 -3.45
C SER A 76 3.71 20.33 -3.50
N LEU A 77 2.97 19.65 -4.39
CA LEU A 77 1.52 19.74 -4.45
C LEU A 77 0.86 19.34 -3.14
N ALA A 78 1.27 18.20 -2.55
CA ALA A 78 0.75 17.75 -1.26
C ALA A 78 1.04 18.77 -0.15
N LYS A 79 2.25 19.30 -0.11
CA LYS A 79 2.66 20.33 0.86
C LYS A 79 1.85 21.61 0.72
N ASP A 80 1.67 22.10 -0.51
CA ASP A 80 0.91 23.31 -0.81
C ASP A 80 -0.58 23.15 -0.46
N ALA A 81 -1.11 21.93 -0.56
CA ALA A 81 -2.44 21.56 -0.08
C ALA A 81 -2.55 21.42 1.45
N GLY A 82 -1.44 21.61 2.19
CA GLY A 82 -1.39 21.50 3.65
C GLY A 82 -1.33 20.07 4.18
N MET A 83 -0.96 19.10 3.35
CA MET A 83 -0.81 17.70 3.76
C MET A 83 0.53 17.47 4.46
N GLY A 84 0.53 16.65 5.51
CA GLY A 84 1.73 16.32 6.29
C GLY A 84 2.42 15.02 5.89
N TYR A 85 1.78 14.19 5.07
CA TYR A 85 2.28 12.88 4.67
C TYR A 85 1.72 12.43 3.32
N ILE A 86 2.41 11.48 2.69
CA ILE A 86 2.01 10.83 1.44
C ILE A 86 2.07 9.31 1.61
N VAL A 87 0.99 8.62 1.27
CA VAL A 87 0.87 7.14 1.27
C VAL A 87 0.89 6.65 -0.17
N LEU A 88 1.94 5.92 -0.56
CA LEU A 88 2.02 5.26 -1.86
C LEU A 88 1.58 3.79 -1.74
N THR A 89 0.78 3.29 -2.69
CA THR A 89 0.57 1.85 -2.87
C THR A 89 1.87 1.16 -3.26
N ALA A 90 2.64 0.70 -2.27
CA ALA A 90 3.87 -0.05 -2.52
C ALA A 90 3.59 -1.37 -3.24
N LYS A 91 2.47 -2.01 -2.91
CA LYS A 91 1.93 -3.16 -3.63
C LYS A 91 0.42 -3.24 -3.42
N HIS A 92 -0.36 -3.20 -4.50
CA HIS A 92 -1.81 -3.42 -4.46
C HIS A 92 -2.15 -4.93 -4.53
N HIS A 93 -3.43 -5.28 -4.62
CA HIS A 93 -3.86 -6.67 -4.73
C HIS A 93 -3.35 -7.38 -5.98
N ASP A 94 -3.07 -6.65 -7.07
CA ASP A 94 -2.50 -7.22 -8.29
C ASP A 94 -1.10 -7.79 -8.11
N GLY A 95 -0.47 -7.55 -6.96
CA GLY A 95 0.83 -8.09 -6.58
C GLY A 95 2.02 -7.31 -7.13
N PHE A 96 1.79 -6.25 -7.90
CA PHE A 96 2.84 -5.48 -8.57
C PHE A 96 3.52 -4.52 -7.60
N ALA A 97 4.83 -4.66 -7.41
CA ALA A 97 5.57 -3.79 -6.51
C ALA A 97 5.95 -2.47 -7.21
N MET A 98 5.54 -1.34 -6.62
CA MET A 98 5.87 0.01 -7.08
C MET A 98 7.20 0.54 -6.52
N TYR A 99 8.12 -0.37 -6.23
CA TYR A 99 9.43 -0.10 -5.63
C TYR A 99 10.43 -1.21 -6.01
N ASP A 100 11.74 -1.01 -5.73
CA ASP A 100 12.77 -2.04 -6.00
C ASP A 100 12.77 -3.15 -4.92
N THR A 101 12.09 -4.25 -5.24
CA THR A 101 12.05 -5.46 -4.40
C THR A 101 13.02 -6.51 -4.92
N ASP A 102 13.71 -7.21 -4.01
CA ASP A 102 14.52 -8.38 -4.33
C ASP A 102 13.64 -9.63 -4.56
N PHE A 103 12.34 -9.53 -4.23
CA PHE A 103 11.40 -10.63 -4.38
C PHE A 103 10.80 -10.67 -5.80
N GLY A 104 11.47 -11.42 -6.67
CA GLY A 104 11.01 -11.66 -8.04
C GLY A 104 11.15 -10.45 -8.96
N GLU A 105 10.65 -10.60 -10.19
CA GLU A 105 10.79 -9.58 -11.25
C GLU A 105 9.51 -8.73 -11.44
N TYR A 106 8.45 -9.03 -10.71
CA TYR A 106 7.14 -8.37 -10.88
C TYR A 106 7.07 -7.04 -10.11
N SER A 107 7.89 -6.09 -10.55
CA SER A 107 8.00 -4.75 -9.98
C SER A 107 8.22 -3.69 -11.05
N ILE A 108 7.95 -2.43 -10.73
CA ILE A 108 8.15 -1.28 -11.63
C ILE A 108 9.62 -1.09 -12.00
N VAL A 109 10.54 -1.47 -11.13
CA VAL A 109 11.99 -1.33 -11.36
C VAL A 109 12.50 -2.42 -12.28
N GLN A 110 12.05 -3.67 -12.07
CA GLN A 110 12.55 -4.82 -12.84
C GLN A 110 11.84 -4.97 -14.19
N SER A 111 10.51 -4.76 -14.24
CA SER A 111 9.69 -4.99 -15.43
C SER A 111 9.19 -3.71 -16.12
N GLY A 112 9.25 -2.57 -15.43
CA GLY A 112 8.87 -1.28 -16.02
C GLY A 112 9.96 -0.73 -16.95
N PRO A 113 9.59 0.04 -17.98
CA PRO A 113 10.51 0.49 -19.04
C PRO A 113 11.50 1.57 -18.56
N SER A 114 11.24 2.22 -17.43
CA SER A 114 12.09 3.29 -16.91
C SER A 114 13.18 2.81 -15.94
N HIS A 115 12.99 1.64 -15.33
CA HIS A 115 13.82 1.11 -14.24
C HIS A 115 14.02 2.07 -13.06
N ARG A 116 13.17 3.10 -12.94
CA ARG A 116 13.19 4.05 -11.82
C ARG A 116 12.44 3.46 -10.63
N ASP A 117 12.91 3.76 -9.43
CA ASP A 117 12.20 3.44 -8.18
C ASP A 117 11.40 4.68 -7.71
N PRO A 118 10.10 4.79 -8.05
CA PRO A 118 9.29 5.94 -7.66
C PRO A 118 9.06 6.03 -6.15
N ALA A 119 9.10 4.90 -5.42
CA ALA A 119 9.01 4.93 -3.96
C ALA A 119 10.24 5.61 -3.34
N GLN A 120 11.43 5.33 -3.88
CA GLN A 120 12.68 5.98 -3.43
C GLN A 120 12.68 7.47 -3.76
N GLU A 121 12.25 7.84 -4.96
CA GLU A 121 12.17 9.25 -5.37
C GLU A 121 11.18 10.04 -4.49
N LEU A 122 9.99 9.48 -4.22
CA LEU A 122 9.01 10.09 -3.31
C LEU A 122 9.52 10.17 -1.87
N ALA A 123 10.19 9.13 -1.36
CA ALA A 123 10.75 9.13 -0.02
C ALA A 123 11.80 10.26 0.16
N GLN A 124 12.65 10.47 -0.85
CA GLN A 124 13.65 11.54 -0.86
C GLN A 124 12.99 12.92 -0.94
N ALA A 125 12.05 13.12 -1.87
CA ALA A 125 11.33 14.38 -2.03
C ALA A 125 10.52 14.73 -0.77
N ALA A 126 9.81 13.76 -0.17
CA ALA A 126 9.04 13.94 1.06
C ALA A 126 9.95 14.39 2.21
N ARG A 127 11.08 13.70 2.42
CA ARG A 127 12.06 14.06 3.46
C ARG A 127 12.58 15.48 3.29
N LYS A 128 12.95 15.87 2.07
CA LYS A 128 13.45 17.20 1.75
C LYS A 128 12.42 18.29 2.03
N ASN A 129 11.15 18.01 1.79
CA ASN A 129 10.07 18.98 1.92
C ASN A 129 9.36 18.98 3.29
N GLY A 130 9.75 18.08 4.20
CA GLY A 130 9.21 17.98 5.55
C GLY A 130 7.90 17.18 5.64
N LEU A 131 7.59 16.36 4.63
CA LEU A 131 6.46 15.43 4.64
C LEU A 131 6.94 14.04 5.11
N LYS A 132 6.04 13.27 5.73
CA LYS A 132 6.31 11.87 6.07
C LYS A 132 5.98 10.95 4.89
N MET A 133 6.93 10.10 4.50
CA MET A 133 6.69 9.03 3.53
C MET A 133 6.00 7.85 4.22
N CYS A 134 4.98 7.32 3.57
CA CYS A 134 4.13 6.26 4.08
C CYS A 134 3.81 5.27 2.97
N PHE A 135 3.47 4.04 3.34
CA PHE A 135 3.18 2.99 2.36
C PHE A 135 1.87 2.29 2.65
N TYR A 136 1.11 2.01 1.60
CA TYR A 136 0.08 0.99 1.59
C TYR A 136 0.70 -0.34 1.16
N TYR A 137 0.27 -1.43 1.79
CA TYR A 137 0.67 -2.78 1.39
C TYR A 137 -0.49 -3.77 1.50
N SER A 138 -0.86 -4.41 0.38
CA SER A 138 -1.82 -5.51 0.35
C SER A 138 -1.19 -6.78 0.94
N HIS A 139 -1.30 -6.93 2.26
CA HIS A 139 -0.62 -7.98 3.01
C HIS A 139 -1.24 -9.38 2.87
N ALA A 140 -2.50 -9.48 2.44
CA ALA A 140 -3.21 -10.75 2.32
C ALA A 140 -3.53 -11.11 0.87
N LEU A 141 -4.12 -10.19 0.10
CA LEU A 141 -4.37 -10.39 -1.32
C LEU A 141 -3.10 -10.13 -2.12
N ASP A 142 -2.74 -11.08 -2.97
CA ASP A 142 -1.64 -10.96 -3.92
C ASP A 142 -1.97 -11.86 -5.11
N TRP A 143 -2.43 -11.25 -6.20
CA TRP A 143 -2.88 -11.97 -7.39
C TRP A 143 -1.72 -12.42 -8.28
N GLU A 144 -0.49 -12.01 -7.98
CA GLU A 144 0.69 -12.55 -8.67
C GLU A 144 1.21 -13.82 -8.01
N ASP A 145 1.10 -13.94 -6.69
CA ASP A 145 1.64 -15.08 -5.96
C ASP A 145 0.65 -16.27 -5.97
N PRO A 146 1.06 -17.47 -6.41
CA PRO A 146 0.19 -18.66 -6.39
C PRO A 146 -0.31 -19.00 -4.99
N ASP A 147 0.47 -18.71 -3.94
CA ASP A 147 0.17 -18.96 -2.53
C ASP A 147 -0.56 -17.77 -1.85
N GLY A 148 -0.61 -16.61 -2.51
CA GLY A 148 -1.36 -15.43 -2.08
C GLY A 148 -2.89 -15.62 -2.14
N LYS A 149 -3.65 -14.82 -1.40
CA LYS A 149 -5.13 -14.91 -1.45
C LYS A 149 -5.68 -14.22 -2.69
N GLY A 150 -6.83 -14.71 -3.16
CA GLY A 150 -7.45 -14.25 -4.41
C GLY A 150 -6.91 -15.01 -5.63
N ASN A 151 -7.14 -14.45 -6.81
CA ASN A 151 -6.76 -15.04 -8.10
C ASN A 151 -7.11 -16.53 -8.26
N ASP A 152 -8.41 -16.82 -8.26
CA ASP A 152 -8.96 -18.15 -8.55
C ASP A 152 -9.15 -18.41 -10.05
N TRP A 153 -8.80 -17.45 -10.91
CA TRP A 153 -8.87 -17.58 -12.36
C TRP A 153 -7.55 -18.04 -12.98
N ASP A 154 -6.40 -17.78 -12.35
CA ASP A 154 -5.10 -18.33 -12.76
C ASP A 154 -4.63 -19.50 -11.87
N TYR A 155 -5.05 -19.56 -10.60
CA TYR A 155 -4.55 -20.54 -9.63
C TYR A 155 -5.66 -21.38 -9.00
N ASP A 156 -5.35 -22.65 -8.72
CA ASP A 156 -6.24 -23.53 -7.96
C ASP A 156 -6.26 -23.12 -6.47
N SER A 157 -7.42 -22.64 -6.01
CA SER A 157 -7.61 -22.23 -4.61
C SER A 157 -7.35 -23.35 -3.59
N GLY A 158 -7.49 -24.62 -3.98
CA GLY A 158 -7.21 -25.77 -3.13
C GLY A 158 -5.72 -26.05 -2.91
N GLN A 159 -4.83 -25.46 -3.72
CA GLN A 159 -3.38 -25.67 -3.64
C GLN A 159 -2.64 -24.52 -2.96
N LYS A 160 -3.33 -23.43 -2.60
CA LYS A 160 -2.70 -22.24 -2.03
C LYS A 160 -2.18 -22.51 -0.62
N ASN A 161 -0.90 -22.22 -0.38
CA ASN A 161 -0.30 -22.24 0.95
C ASN A 161 -0.01 -20.82 1.45
N PHE A 162 -1.02 -20.18 2.04
CA PHE A 162 -0.90 -18.80 2.49
C PHE A 162 0.27 -18.55 3.47
N GLU A 163 0.64 -19.53 4.28
CA GLU A 163 1.78 -19.41 5.20
C GLU A 163 3.10 -19.24 4.44
N LYS A 164 3.27 -19.96 3.32
CA LYS A 164 4.44 -19.84 2.46
C LYS A 164 4.52 -18.45 1.82
N TYR A 165 3.41 -17.89 1.36
CA TYR A 165 3.34 -16.50 0.90
C TYR A 165 3.64 -15.50 2.03
N PHE A 166 3.07 -15.72 3.21
CA PHE A 166 3.19 -14.82 4.34
C PHE A 166 4.63 -14.72 4.84
N GLU A 167 5.28 -15.86 5.10
CA GLU A 167 6.67 -15.92 5.55
C GLU A 167 7.66 -15.57 4.44
N GLY A 168 7.36 -15.97 3.19
CA GLY A 168 8.23 -15.78 2.04
C GLY A 168 8.18 -14.37 1.47
N LYS A 169 7.04 -13.99 0.86
CA LYS A 169 6.88 -12.73 0.13
C LYS A 169 6.48 -11.59 1.06
N CYS A 170 5.41 -11.77 1.84
CA CYS A 170 4.79 -10.69 2.61
C CYS A 170 5.75 -10.07 3.64
N LYS A 171 6.32 -10.88 4.55
CA LYS A 171 7.25 -10.37 5.57
C LYS A 171 8.55 -9.83 4.96
N HIS A 172 9.02 -10.42 3.86
CA HIS A 172 10.21 -9.94 3.15
C HIS A 172 9.98 -8.55 2.57
N GLN A 173 8.93 -8.36 1.78
CA GLN A 173 8.60 -7.08 1.16
C GLN A 173 8.30 -5.99 2.19
N VAL A 174 7.58 -6.30 3.28
CA VAL A 174 7.37 -5.35 4.38
C VAL A 174 8.71 -4.93 5.02
N ARG A 175 9.66 -5.86 5.19
CA ARG A 175 11.00 -5.53 5.73
C ARG A 175 11.77 -4.61 4.78
N GLU A 176 11.70 -4.83 3.47
CA GLU A 176 12.36 -3.96 2.48
C GLU A 176 11.84 -2.52 2.60
N LEU A 177 10.51 -2.35 2.65
CA LEU A 177 9.88 -1.04 2.80
C LEU A 177 10.39 -0.29 4.04
N LEU A 178 10.55 -1.00 5.16
CA LEU A 178 10.97 -0.42 6.44
C LEU A 178 12.48 -0.13 6.53
N THR A 179 13.29 -0.70 5.64
CA THR A 179 14.76 -0.64 5.72
C THR A 179 15.41 0.15 4.58
N ARG A 180 14.74 0.30 3.43
CA ARG A 180 15.32 0.93 2.23
C ARG A 180 14.91 2.40 2.03
N TYR A 181 13.72 2.79 2.51
CA TYR A 181 13.12 4.10 2.20
C TYR A 181 13.24 5.13 3.33
N GLY A 182 14.05 4.83 4.36
CA GLY A 182 14.28 5.66 5.54
C GLY A 182 13.13 5.62 6.55
N ASP A 183 12.86 6.74 7.22
CA ASP A 183 11.85 6.82 8.27
C ASP A 183 10.43 6.74 7.70
N VAL A 184 9.84 5.54 7.76
CA VAL A 184 8.46 5.29 7.33
C VAL A 184 7.48 5.74 8.41
N GLY A 185 6.56 6.65 8.04
CA GLY A 185 5.57 7.20 8.97
C GLY A 185 4.46 6.23 9.33
N LEU A 186 3.91 5.53 8.34
CA LEU A 186 2.87 4.51 8.54
C LEU A 186 2.95 3.41 7.47
N LEU A 187 2.53 2.22 7.88
CA LEU A 187 2.16 1.11 7.01
C LEU A 187 0.65 0.91 7.08
N TRP A 188 0.01 1.15 5.95
CA TRP A 188 -1.43 1.00 5.78
C TRP A 188 -1.70 -0.37 5.15
N PHE A 189 -2.26 -1.28 5.94
CA PHE A 189 -2.68 -2.60 5.47
C PHE A 189 -4.12 -2.57 4.99
N ASP A 190 -4.46 -3.44 4.04
CA ASP A 190 -5.80 -3.48 3.46
C ASP A 190 -6.60 -4.75 3.77
N ILE A 191 -7.68 -4.97 3.03
CA ILE A 191 -8.56 -6.12 3.16
C ILE A 191 -7.84 -7.46 2.97
N GLY A 192 -8.53 -8.49 3.45
CA GLY A 192 -8.03 -9.85 3.48
C GLY A 192 -7.54 -10.19 4.89
N SER A 193 -8.10 -11.25 5.46
CA SER A 193 -7.85 -11.59 6.86
C SER A 193 -6.54 -12.36 6.99
N VAL A 194 -5.55 -11.84 7.72
CA VAL A 194 -4.50 -12.68 8.31
C VAL A 194 -4.93 -13.19 9.68
N SER A 195 -4.29 -14.24 10.19
CA SER A 195 -4.54 -14.72 11.55
C SER A 195 -4.09 -13.68 12.59
N LEU A 196 -4.61 -13.76 13.82
CA LEU A 196 -4.15 -12.90 14.91
C LEU A 196 -2.64 -13.04 15.15
N GLN A 197 -2.13 -14.27 15.05
CA GLN A 197 -0.71 -14.56 15.19
C GLN A 197 0.10 -13.86 14.09
N GLN A 198 -0.29 -14.02 12.83
CA GLN A 198 0.37 -13.37 11.68
C GLN A 198 0.32 -11.83 11.79
N GLY A 199 -0.83 -11.27 12.20
CA GLY A 199 -0.94 -9.83 12.47
C GLY A 199 0.00 -9.37 13.59
N ALA A 200 0.13 -10.15 14.67
CA ALA A 200 1.05 -9.85 15.76
C ALA A 200 2.52 -9.95 15.33
N GLU A 201 2.87 -10.93 14.50
CA GLU A 201 4.21 -11.08 13.94
C GLU A 201 4.61 -9.90 13.04
N LEU A 202 3.71 -9.47 12.14
CA LEU A 202 3.91 -8.26 11.34
C LEU A 202 4.12 -7.04 12.23
N LYS A 203 3.23 -6.83 13.21
CA LYS A 203 3.34 -5.72 14.17
C LYS A 203 4.70 -5.72 14.86
N ASN A 204 5.10 -6.86 15.43
CA ASN A 204 6.34 -6.96 16.18
C ASN A 204 7.55 -6.65 15.29
N MET A 205 7.58 -7.21 14.07
CA MET A 205 8.64 -6.93 13.10
C MET A 205 8.69 -5.44 12.72
N ILE A 206 7.53 -4.82 12.46
CA ILE A 206 7.45 -3.40 12.11
C ILE A 206 8.00 -2.55 13.27
N LYS A 207 7.56 -2.82 14.50
CA LYS A 207 7.97 -2.05 15.68
C LYS A 207 9.42 -2.31 16.09
N GLU A 208 9.98 -3.47 15.76
CA GLU A 208 11.40 -3.75 15.96
C GLU A 208 12.28 -2.95 14.99
N ILE A 209 11.90 -2.86 13.71
CA ILE A 209 12.68 -2.16 12.69
C ILE A 209 12.45 -0.64 12.74
N GLN A 210 11.19 -0.23 12.84
CA GLN A 210 10.74 1.16 12.83
C GLN A 210 9.74 1.39 13.99
N PRO A 211 10.23 1.61 15.23
CA PRO A 211 9.36 1.83 16.39
C PRO A 211 8.34 2.97 16.20
N GLY A 212 8.69 3.98 15.39
CA GLY A 212 7.83 5.12 15.06
C GLY A 212 6.82 4.90 13.92
N CYS A 213 6.88 3.78 13.20
CA CYS A 213 5.96 3.49 12.10
C CYS A 213 4.58 3.11 12.65
N LEU A 214 3.55 3.85 12.25
CA LEU A 214 2.16 3.60 12.66
C LEU A 214 1.52 2.49 11.82
N ILE A 215 0.62 1.72 12.43
CA ILE A 215 -0.09 0.60 11.82
C ILE A 215 -1.61 0.84 11.89
N ASN A 216 -2.30 0.71 10.76
CA ASN A 216 -3.75 0.96 10.68
C ASN A 216 -4.59 -0.21 11.22
N GLY A 217 -5.87 0.08 11.46
CA GLY A 217 -6.89 -0.85 11.98
C GLY A 217 -7.21 -2.08 11.12
N ARG A 218 -6.60 -2.22 9.93
CA ARG A 218 -6.86 -3.31 8.99
C ARG A 218 -5.75 -4.36 8.94
N ILE A 219 -4.72 -4.27 9.80
CA ILE A 219 -3.65 -5.29 9.90
C ILE A 219 -4.18 -6.70 10.16
N CYS A 220 -5.28 -6.86 10.90
CA CYS A 220 -6.00 -8.12 11.05
C CYS A 220 -7.41 -7.86 11.58
N ALA A 221 -8.20 -8.93 11.80
CA ALA A 221 -9.55 -8.82 12.36
C ALA A 221 -9.59 -8.22 13.78
N ASP A 222 -8.54 -8.45 14.59
CA ASP A 222 -8.41 -7.85 15.91
C ASP A 222 -7.78 -6.45 15.81
N ARG A 223 -8.65 -5.45 15.91
CA ARG A 223 -8.26 -4.04 15.81
C ARG A 223 -7.37 -3.56 16.96
N THR A 224 -7.21 -4.32 18.04
CA THR A 224 -6.34 -3.94 19.17
C THR A 224 -4.85 -4.04 18.83
N LEU A 225 -4.50 -4.73 17.73
CA LEU A 225 -3.13 -4.75 17.23
C LEU A 225 -2.74 -3.44 16.52
N ALA A 226 -3.69 -2.62 16.08
CA ALA A 226 -3.38 -1.37 15.39
C ALA A 226 -3.01 -0.23 16.35
N ASP A 227 -2.34 0.80 15.83
CA ASP A 227 -2.03 2.03 16.56
C ASP A 227 -3.17 3.07 16.43
N TYR A 228 -3.95 2.98 15.35
CA TYR A 228 -5.12 3.82 15.10
C TYR A 228 -6.22 3.05 14.34
N GLY A 229 -7.47 3.49 14.49
CA GLY A 229 -8.60 2.92 13.75
C GLY A 229 -8.68 3.42 12.31
N SER A 230 -9.03 2.54 11.37
CA SER A 230 -9.46 2.95 10.03
C SER A 230 -10.98 2.90 9.98
N LEU A 231 -11.59 4.00 9.55
CA LEU A 231 -12.98 3.95 9.10
C LEU A 231 -13.07 3.26 7.73
N GLY A 232 -14.29 2.94 7.31
CA GLY A 232 -14.51 2.51 5.94
C GLY A 232 -14.14 3.62 4.95
N ASP A 233 -13.90 3.21 3.73
CA ASP A 233 -13.58 4.11 2.63
C ASP A 233 -14.72 5.09 2.40
N ASN A 234 -14.38 6.38 2.21
CA ASN A 234 -15.36 7.46 2.01
C ASN A 234 -16.36 7.64 3.18
N GLN A 235 -16.06 7.10 4.38
CA GLN A 235 -16.91 7.23 5.55
C GLN A 235 -16.44 8.33 6.50
N VAL A 236 -17.23 9.39 6.59
CA VAL A 236 -17.05 10.44 7.61
C VAL A 236 -17.89 10.09 8.84
N PRO A 237 -17.35 10.15 10.06
CA PRO A 237 -18.13 9.83 11.24
C PRO A 237 -19.19 10.91 11.51
N ALA A 238 -20.41 10.48 11.85
CA ALA A 238 -21.51 11.39 12.18
C ALA A 238 -21.31 12.19 13.50
N GLY A 239 -20.19 11.98 14.20
CA GLY A 239 -19.86 12.66 15.44
C GLY A 239 -18.42 12.39 15.87
N LYS A 240 -18.06 12.88 17.06
CA LYS A 240 -16.70 12.71 17.60
C LYS A 240 -16.46 11.26 18.01
N LEU A 241 -15.52 10.61 17.36
CA LEU A 241 -15.03 9.29 17.77
C LEU A 241 -14.02 9.43 18.92
N LYS A 242 -13.96 8.40 19.77
CA LYS A 242 -12.92 8.27 20.80
C LYS A 242 -11.68 7.61 20.20
N GLY A 243 -10.49 8.08 20.58
CA GLY A 243 -9.22 7.53 20.12
C GLY A 243 -8.75 8.10 18.78
N ASN A 244 -7.65 7.53 18.28
CA ASN A 244 -7.04 7.90 17.01
C ASN A 244 -7.72 7.15 15.87
N TRP A 245 -8.08 7.87 14.81
CA TRP A 245 -8.68 7.28 13.62
C TRP A 245 -8.37 8.09 12.37
N GLU A 246 -8.42 7.42 11.22
CA GLU A 246 -8.29 8.00 9.88
C GLU A 246 -9.38 7.42 8.98
N THR A 247 -9.81 8.21 8.00
CA THR A 247 -10.66 7.77 6.90
C THR A 247 -9.96 8.10 5.59
N PRO A 248 -9.74 7.11 4.71
CA PRO A 248 -9.29 7.40 3.36
C PRO A 248 -10.51 7.80 2.52
N VAL A 249 -10.34 8.82 1.68
CA VAL A 249 -11.42 9.39 0.85
C VAL A 249 -10.91 9.58 -0.58
N THR A 250 -11.70 9.14 -1.56
CA THR A 250 -11.46 9.35 -2.99
C THR A 250 -12.05 10.70 -3.44
N LEU A 251 -11.45 11.31 -4.46
CA LEU A 251 -12.01 12.53 -5.06
C LEU A 251 -13.14 12.24 -6.06
N ASN A 252 -13.19 11.01 -6.57
CA ASN A 252 -14.21 10.45 -7.45
C ASN A 252 -14.65 9.08 -6.89
N ASP A 253 -15.19 8.20 -7.73
CA ASP A 253 -15.67 6.87 -7.32
C ASP A 253 -14.65 5.73 -7.55
N THR A 254 -13.37 6.05 -7.78
CA THR A 254 -12.28 5.07 -7.91
C THR A 254 -11.08 5.44 -7.04
N TRP A 255 -10.31 4.44 -6.63
CA TRP A 255 -8.95 4.66 -6.14
C TRP A 255 -7.99 4.86 -7.32
#